data_AF-A0A7K2WY88-F1
#
_entry.id   AF-A0A7K2WY88-F1
#
_cell.length_a   1.000
_cell.length_b   1.000
_cell.length_c   1.000
_cell.angle_alpha   90.00
_cell.angle_beta   90.00
_cell.angle_gamma   90.00
#
_symmetry.space_group_name_H-M   'P 1'
#
loop_
_entity.id
_entity.type
_entity.pdbx_description
1 polymer ?
#
loop_
_entity_poly.entity_id
_entity_poly.type
_entity_poly.pdbx_seq_one_letter_code
_entity_poly.pdbx_strand_id
1 'polypeptide(L)'
;TSGSTGRPKGVVVPHGALANHMAWMARYLTLTPDDRVLARTSTSFDASVWELWLPLMNGAEVCVLPDDANRDPHALVTWMSRFDVTVAQFVPAHLTLVLAEAVHAAPLPRLRAVLCGGEPLPRA
;
A
#
# COMPACT_ATOMS: atom_id res chain seq x y z
N THR A 1 7.61 -3.37 17.51
CA THR A 1 6.40 -2.60 17.91
C THR A 1 6.63 -1.90 19.24
N SER A 2 5.90 -0.81 19.52
CA SER A 2 5.99 -0.03 20.77
C SER A 2 5.45 -0.88 21.93
N GLY A 3 6.33 -1.55 22.67
CA GLY A 3 5.91 -2.34 23.83
C GLY A 3 5.35 -1.46 24.93
N SER A 4 4.25 -1.89 25.58
CA SER A 4 3.61 -1.17 26.69
C SER A 4 4.54 -0.95 27.91
N THR A 5 5.67 -1.64 27.97
CA THR A 5 6.70 -1.53 29.02
C THR A 5 7.81 -0.53 28.68
N GLY A 6 7.68 0.25 27.60
CA GLY A 6 8.71 1.16 27.10
C GLY A 6 9.87 0.48 26.36
N ARG A 7 9.92 -0.86 26.36
CA ARG A 7 10.89 -1.65 25.59
C ARG A 7 10.23 -2.20 24.33
N PRO A 8 10.76 -1.91 23.12
CA PRO A 8 10.24 -2.48 21.89
C PRO A 8 10.25 -4.01 21.91
N LYS A 9 9.21 -4.61 21.31
CA LYS A 9 9.13 -6.06 21.09
C LYS A 9 9.26 -6.36 19.60
N GLY A 10 10.07 -7.37 19.26
CA GLY A 10 10.15 -7.91 17.91
C GLY A 10 9.03 -8.91 17.67
N VAL A 11 8.37 -8.81 16.51
CA VAL A 11 7.41 -9.82 16.05
C VAL A 11 8.14 -10.67 15.03
N VAL A 12 8.28 -11.97 15.30
CA VAL A 12 8.90 -12.91 14.36
C VAL A 12 7.82 -13.47 13.46
N VAL A 13 7.96 -13.25 12.15
CA VAL A 13 7.05 -13.76 11.12
C VAL A 13 7.78 -14.81 10.28
N PRO A 14 7.40 -16.10 10.36
CA PRO A 14 8.01 -17.14 9.55
C PRO A 14 7.70 -16.97 8.05
N HIS A 15 8.60 -17.42 7.18
CA HIS A 15 8.41 -17.40 5.73
C HIS A 15 7.10 -18.07 5.29
N GLY A 16 6.71 -19.18 5.92
CA GLY A 16 5.44 -19.87 5.61
C GLY A 16 4.20 -19.02 5.89
N ALA A 17 4.22 -18.19 6.94
CA ALA A 17 3.12 -17.28 7.25
C ALA A 17 3.02 -16.16 6.20
N LEU A 18 4.16 -15.60 5.81
CA LEU A 18 4.25 -14.61 4.73
C LEU A 18 3.72 -15.19 3.40
N ALA A 19 4.23 -16.35 3.00
CA ALA A 19 3.84 -16.99 1.74
C ALA A 19 2.34 -17.31 1.71
N ASN A 20 1.78 -17.82 2.82
CA ASN A 20 0.34 -18.06 2.93
C ASN A 20 -0.47 -16.77 2.79
N HIS A 21 -0.04 -15.68 3.43
CA HIS A 21 -0.72 -14.40 3.33
C HIS A 21 -0.67 -13.83 1.91
N MET A 22 0.49 -13.88 1.25
CA MET A 22 0.65 -13.38 -0.13
C MET A 22 -0.18 -14.20 -1.13
N ALA A 23 -0.22 -15.53 -0.95
CA ALA A 23 -1.06 -16.40 -1.78
C ALA A 23 -2.56 -16.10 -1.60
N TRP A 24 -2.99 -15.81 -0.36
CA TRP A 24 -4.36 -15.38 -0.10
C TRP A 24 -4.66 -14.02 -0.75
N MET A 25 -3.79 -13.02 -0.56
CA MET A 25 -3.98 -11.68 -1.14
C MET A 25 -4.04 -11.72 -2.66
N ALA A 26 -3.13 -12.46 -3.30
CA ALA A 26 -3.08 -12.59 -4.76
C ALA A 26 -4.40 -13.17 -5.31
N ARG A 27 -4.95 -14.20 -4.67
CA ARG A 27 -6.26 -14.75 -5.04
C ARG A 27 -7.39 -13.77 -4.78
N TYR A 28 -7.41 -13.13 -3.61
CA TYR A 28 -8.47 -12.20 -3.21
C TYR A 28 -8.54 -10.98 -4.15
N LEU A 29 -7.39 -10.43 -4.52
CA LEU A 29 -7.30 -9.30 -5.44
C LEU A 29 -7.36 -9.71 -6.91
N THR A 30 -7.41 -11.01 -7.22
CA THR A 30 -7.25 -11.52 -8.59
C THR A 30 -6.02 -10.87 -9.25
N LEU A 31 -4.89 -10.91 -8.55
CA LEU A 31 -3.66 -10.24 -8.97
C LEU A 31 -3.11 -10.91 -10.23
N THR A 32 -2.65 -10.10 -11.17
CA THR A 32 -2.08 -10.52 -12.45
C THR A 32 -0.71 -9.88 -12.66
N PRO A 33 0.13 -10.37 -13.59
CA PRO A 33 1.39 -9.71 -13.95
C PRO A 33 1.22 -8.27 -14.47
N ASP A 34 0.03 -7.88 -14.93
CA ASP A 34 -0.26 -6.51 -15.39
C ASP A 34 -0.53 -5.53 -14.21
N ASP A 35 -0.52 -6.02 -12.97
CA ASP A 35 -0.72 -5.19 -11.79
C ASP A 35 0.55 -4.45 -11.34
N ARG A 36 0.31 -3.26 -10.79
CA ARG A 36 1.31 -2.32 -10.31
C ARG A 36 0.97 -1.91 -8.89
N VAL A 37 1.73 -2.41 -7.92
CA VAL A 37 1.46 -2.19 -6.49
C VAL A 37 2.31 -1.03 -5.99
N LEU A 38 1.67 -0.01 -5.43
CA LEU A 38 2.36 1.14 -4.84
C LEU A 38 3.09 0.72 -3.55
N ALA A 39 4.41 0.86 -3.53
CA ALA A 39 5.25 0.72 -2.35
C ALA A 39 5.59 2.11 -1.81
N ARG A 40 4.86 2.52 -0.77
CA ARG A 40 4.98 3.85 -0.14
C ARG A 40 5.11 3.78 1.38
N THR A 41 4.78 2.64 1.99
CA THR A 41 4.78 2.51 3.44
C THR A 41 6.20 2.26 3.92
N SER A 42 6.61 2.95 4.99
CA SER A 42 7.92 2.73 5.60
C SER A 42 8.11 1.25 5.96
N THR A 43 9.31 0.72 5.68
CA THR A 43 9.70 -0.67 5.97
C THR A 43 9.70 -1.01 7.47
N SER A 44 9.52 0.00 8.34
CA SER A 44 9.28 -0.20 9.77
C SER A 44 7.87 -0.69 10.11
N PHE A 45 6.93 -0.67 9.16
CA PHE A 45 5.55 -1.15 9.32
C PHE A 45 5.32 -2.42 8.49
N ASP A 46 4.50 -3.32 9.03
CA ASP A 46 4.14 -4.59 8.40
C ASP A 46 3.42 -4.43 7.06
N ALA A 47 2.66 -3.36 6.86
CA ALA A 47 1.95 -3.14 5.62
C ALA A 47 2.89 -2.92 4.40
N SER A 48 4.14 -2.47 4.63
CA SER A 48 5.17 -2.43 3.59
C SER A 48 5.55 -3.82 3.05
N VAL A 49 5.36 -4.87 3.86
CA VAL A 49 5.74 -6.24 3.51
C VAL A 49 4.93 -6.71 2.32
N TRP A 50 3.61 -6.50 2.31
CA TRP A 50 2.80 -6.95 1.18
C TRP A 50 2.90 -5.99 -0.02
N GLU A 51 3.12 -4.69 0.20
CA GLU A 51 3.41 -3.75 -0.89
C GLU A 51 4.62 -4.20 -1.74
N LEU A 52 5.60 -4.85 -1.11
CA LEU A 52 6.81 -5.36 -1.76
C LEU A 52 6.66 -6.81 -2.22
N TRP A 53 6.26 -7.73 -1.33
CA TRP A 53 6.31 -9.17 -1.61
C TRP A 53 5.13 -9.67 -2.43
N LEU A 54 3.94 -9.05 -2.33
CA LEU A 54 2.79 -9.45 -3.14
C LEU A 54 3.10 -9.38 -4.63
N PRO A 55 3.57 -8.25 -5.20
CA PRO A 55 3.89 -8.20 -6.62
C PRO A 55 5.09 -9.08 -6.99
N LEU A 56 6.18 -9.05 -6.21
CA LEU A 56 7.40 -9.80 -6.50
C LEU A 56 7.20 -11.32 -6.53
N MET A 57 6.29 -11.86 -5.70
CA MET A 57 5.99 -13.29 -5.68
C MET A 57 5.03 -13.75 -6.78
N ASN A 58 4.38 -12.82 -7.50
CA ASN A 58 3.31 -13.13 -8.45
C ASN A 58 3.56 -12.56 -9.86
N GLY A 59 4.75 -12.01 -10.13
CA GLY A 59 5.14 -11.50 -11.44
C GLY A 59 4.57 -10.12 -11.79
N ALA A 60 4.02 -9.41 -10.80
CA ALA A 60 3.57 -8.02 -10.92
C ALA A 60 4.69 -7.03 -10.57
N GLU A 61 4.43 -5.73 -10.74
CA GLU A 61 5.44 -4.68 -10.54
C GLU A 61 5.31 -4.00 -9.17
N VAL A 62 6.46 -3.67 -8.57
CA VAL A 62 6.57 -2.81 -7.40
C VAL A 62 6.80 -1.37 -7.87
N CYS A 63 5.88 -0.48 -7.55
CA CYS A 63 5.96 0.94 -7.83
C CYS A 63 6.47 1.68 -6.59
N VAL A 64 7.80 1.82 -6.47
CA VAL A 64 8.44 2.48 -5.32
C VAL A 64 8.25 3.99 -5.38
N LEU A 65 7.52 4.53 -4.40
CA LEU A 65 7.27 5.96 -4.29
C LEU A 65 8.47 6.67 -3.63
N PRO A 66 8.97 7.77 -4.22
CA PRO A 66 9.94 8.65 -3.58
C PRO A 66 9.42 9.25 -2.26
N ASP A 67 10.30 9.41 -1.27
CA ASP A 67 9.94 9.91 0.08
C ASP A 67 9.32 11.31 0.07
N ASP A 68 9.76 12.19 -0.83
CA ASP A 68 9.23 13.53 -1.01
C ASP A 68 7.79 13.50 -1.54
N ALA A 69 7.52 12.64 -2.52
CA ALA A 69 6.19 12.47 -3.09
C ALA A 69 5.17 11.87 -2.09
N ASN A 70 5.61 11.10 -1.10
CA ASN A 70 4.72 10.49 -0.11
C ASN A 70 4.16 11.49 0.92
N ARG A 71 4.76 12.69 1.03
CA ARG A 71 4.35 13.74 1.98
C ARG A 71 3.41 14.76 1.37
N ASP A 72 3.32 14.80 0.04
CA ASP A 72 2.47 15.71 -0.72
C ASP A 72 1.40 14.89 -1.46
N PRO A 73 0.12 14.95 -1.04
CA PRO A 73 -0.96 14.19 -1.67
C PRO A 73 -1.13 14.49 -3.17
N HIS A 74 -0.85 15.71 -3.62
CA HIS A 74 -0.93 16.05 -5.05
C HIS A 74 0.22 15.37 -5.83
N ALA A 75 1.45 15.44 -5.32
CA ALA A 75 2.60 14.75 -5.92
C ALA A 75 2.39 13.24 -5.94
N LEU A 76 1.84 12.66 -4.86
CA LEU A 76 1.48 11.26 -4.75
C LEU A 76 0.48 10.84 -5.85
N VAL A 77 -0.65 11.55 -6.00
CA VAL A 77 -1.67 11.20 -7.01
C VAL A 77 -1.11 11.35 -8.43
N THR A 78 -0.33 12.41 -8.67
CA THR A 78 0.35 12.62 -9.97
C THR A 78 1.30 11.48 -10.28
N TRP A 79 2.06 11.02 -9.28
CA TRP A 79 2.98 9.89 -9.42
C TRP A 79 2.21 8.59 -9.69
N MET A 80 1.16 8.31 -8.93
CA MET A 80 0.32 7.12 -9.13
C MET A 80 -0.28 7.08 -10.54
N SER A 81 -0.73 8.24 -11.06
CA SER A 81 -1.24 8.37 -12.42
C SER A 81 -0.14 8.11 -13.45
N ARG A 82 1.05 8.71 -13.28
CA ARG A 82 2.20 8.56 -14.18
C ARG A 82 2.67 7.11 -14.30
N PHE A 83 2.62 6.35 -13.22
CA PHE A 83 3.12 4.97 -13.17
C PHE A 83 2.01 3.92 -13.29
N ASP A 84 0.77 4.32 -13.61
CA ASP A 84 -0.37 3.42 -13.79
C ASP A 84 -0.61 2.47 -12.60
N VAL A 85 -0.50 2.99 -11.38
CA VAL A 85 -0.72 2.20 -10.15
C VAL A 85 -2.10 1.54 -10.18
N THR A 86 -2.15 0.22 -9.95
CA THR A 86 -3.40 -0.56 -9.93
C THR A 86 -3.87 -0.90 -8.52
N VAL A 87 -2.95 -1.07 -7.58
CA VAL A 87 -3.24 -1.40 -6.17
C VAL A 87 -2.47 -0.46 -5.25
N ALA A 88 -3.18 0.15 -4.30
CA ALA A 88 -2.58 1.02 -3.30
C ALA A 88 -3.20 0.79 -1.91
N GLN A 89 -2.54 1.30 -0.88
CA GLN A 89 -3.09 1.26 0.47
C GLN A 89 -2.82 2.52 1.29
N PHE A 90 -3.77 2.84 2.15
CA PHE A 90 -3.76 4.05 2.95
C PHE A 90 -4.30 3.80 4.36
N VAL A 91 -3.73 4.48 5.35
CA VAL A 91 -4.46 4.67 6.61
C VAL A 91 -5.62 5.63 6.36
N PRO A 92 -6.76 5.51 7.08
CA PRO A 92 -7.93 6.37 6.89
C PRO A 92 -7.61 7.87 6.84
N ALA A 93 -6.80 8.39 7.77
CA ALA A 93 -6.43 9.81 7.76
C ALA A 93 -5.71 10.24 6.47
N HIS A 94 -4.83 9.39 5.93
CA HIS A 94 -4.12 9.69 4.69
C HIS A 94 -5.02 9.54 3.46
N LEU A 95 -5.91 8.54 3.44
CA LEU A 95 -6.86 8.33 2.35
C LEU A 95 -7.75 9.56 2.15
N THR A 96 -8.21 10.20 3.23
CA THR A 96 -9.01 11.43 3.16
C THR A 96 -8.28 12.56 2.42
N LEU A 97 -6.98 12.75 2.70
CA LEU A 97 -6.17 13.76 2.01
C LEU A 97 -6.01 13.45 0.53
N VAL A 98 -5.76 12.18 0.19
CA VAL A 98 -5.63 11.71 -1.20
C VAL A 98 -6.94 11.89 -1.96
N LEU A 99 -8.09 11.57 -1.35
CA LEU A 99 -9.40 11.72 -1.97
C LEU A 99 -9.73 13.19 -2.24
N ALA A 100 -9.37 14.11 -1.34
CA ALA A 100 -9.55 15.54 -1.56
C ALA A 100 -8.77 16.04 -2.78
N GLU A 101 -7.52 15.60 -2.96
CA GLU A 101 -6.70 15.98 -4.11
C GLU A 101 -7.07 15.25 -5.39
N ALA A 102 -7.49 13.98 -5.32
CA ALA A 102 -7.83 13.17 -6.50
C ALA A 102 -8.99 13.75 -7.32
N VAL A 103 -9.84 14.59 -6.72
CA VAL A 103 -10.89 15.35 -7.43
C VAL A 103 -10.31 16.41 -8.36
N HIS A 104 -9.11 16.92 -8.07
CA HIS A 104 -8.45 18.00 -8.80
C HIS A 104 -7.25 17.54 -9.63
N ALA A 105 -6.66 16.41 -9.28
CA ALA A 105 -5.47 15.85 -9.93
C ALA A 105 -5.81 15.01 -11.18
N ALA A 106 -4.75 14.49 -11.83
CA ALA A 106 -4.89 13.58 -12.96
C ALA A 106 -5.69 12.33 -12.57
N PRO A 107 -6.58 11.81 -13.46
CA PRO A 107 -7.34 10.61 -13.17
C PRO A 107 -6.40 9.43 -12.89
N LEU A 108 -6.89 8.47 -12.10
CA LEU A 108 -6.20 7.21 -11.79
C LEU A 108 -6.91 6.04 -12.51
N PRO A 109 -6.89 5.99 -13.86
CA PRO A 109 -7.75 5.09 -14.64
C PRO A 109 -7.42 3.60 -14.45
N ARG A 110 -6.22 3.31 -13.95
CA ARG A 110 -5.72 1.95 -13.73
C ARG A 110 -5.92 1.47 -12.28
N LEU A 111 -6.18 2.40 -11.35
CA LEU A 111 -6.37 2.08 -9.94
C LEU A 111 -7.68 1.30 -9.78
N ARG A 112 -7.57 0.03 -9.38
CA ARG A 112 -8.70 -0.90 -9.24
C ARG A 112 -8.94 -1.36 -7.82
N ALA A 113 -7.96 -1.23 -6.93
CA ALA A 113 -8.08 -1.63 -5.54
C ALA A 113 -7.37 -0.65 -4.61
N VAL A 114 -8.08 -0.22 -3.57
CA VAL A 114 -7.53 0.55 -2.45
C VAL A 114 -7.81 -0.21 -1.17
N LEU A 115 -6.75 -0.58 -0.46
CA LEU A 115 -6.84 -1.16 0.87
C LEU A 115 -6.76 -0.03 1.91
N CYS A 116 -7.56 -0.13 2.96
CA CYS A 116 -7.56 0.86 4.03
C CYS A 116 -7.56 0.19 5.40
N GLY A 117 -6.61 0.56 6.26
CA GLY A 117 -6.45 -0.07 7.57
C GLY A 117 -5.43 0.66 8.45
N GLY A 118 -5.29 0.19 9.70
CA GLY A 118 -4.39 0.78 10.69
C GLY A 118 -5.04 1.81 11.62
N GLU A 119 -6.21 2.34 11.26
CA GLU A 119 -7.03 3.23 12.09
C GLU A 119 -8.52 2.88 11.89
N PRO A 120 -9.43 3.32 12.78
CA PRO A 120 -10.87 3.22 12.53
C PRO A 120 -11.24 3.92 11.22
N LEU A 121 -11.92 3.21 10.32
CA LEU A 121 -12.44 3.78 9.09
C LEU A 121 -13.82 4.41 9.38
N PRO A 122 -13.95 5.76 9.36
CA PRO A 122 -15.24 6.40 9.58
C PRO A 122 -16.23 6.05 8.45
N ARG A 123 -17.52 6.04 8.79
CA ARG A 123 -18.58 6.00 7.77
C ARG A 123 -18.63 7.36 7.07
N ALA A 124 -18.84 7.32 5.76
CA ALA A 124 -19.11 8.51 4.95
C ALA A 124 -20.40 9.22 5.39
#